data_AF-A0A9C7QEV5-F1
#
_entry.id   AF-A0A9C7QEV5-F1
#
_cell.length_a   1.000
_cell.length_b   1.000
_cell.length_c   1.000
_cell.angle_alpha   90.00
_cell.angle_beta   90.00
_cell.angle_gamma   90.00
#
_symmetry.space_group_name_H-M   'P 1'
#
loop_
_entity.id
_entity.type
_entity.pdbx_description
1 polymer ?
#
loop_
_entity_poly.entity_id
_entity_poly.type
_entity_poly.pdbx_seq_one_letter_code
_entity_poly.pdbx_strand_id
1 'polypeptide(L)' 'LIKKACKIESGSGVPNKTKVAKITKAQLKEIAETKMPDLNAANIDTAMSMIAGTARSMGVEVVD' A
#
# COMPACT_ATOMS: atom_id res chain seq x y z
N LEU A 1 -8.51 0.37 0.42
CA LEU A 1 -7.93 0.53 -0.95
C LEU A 1 -6.84 -0.51 -1.22
N ILE A 2 -5.80 -0.60 -0.39
CA ILE A 2 -4.72 -1.62 -0.54
C ILE A 2 -5.27 -3.05 -0.64
N LYS A 3 -6.18 -3.43 0.27
CA LYS A 3 -6.86 -4.75 0.22
C LYS A 3 -7.58 -5.05 -1.10
N LYS A 4 -8.27 -4.04 -1.67
CA LYS A 4 -8.98 -4.17 -2.95
C LYS A 4 -7.99 -4.30 -4.11
N ALA A 5 -6.93 -3.48 -4.13
CA ALA A 5 -5.89 -3.56 -5.16
C ALA A 5 -5.13 -4.90 -5.14
N CYS A 6 -4.91 -5.44 -3.95
CA CYS A 6 -4.25 -6.73 -3.72
C CYS A 6 -5.18 -7.94 -3.76
N LYS A 7 -6.50 -7.73 -3.90
CA LYS A 7 -7.55 -8.78 -3.82
C LYS A 7 -7.43 -9.68 -2.58
N ILE A 8 -7.13 -9.08 -1.42
CA ILE A 8 -7.05 -9.78 -0.13
C ILE A 8 -8.16 -9.33 0.82
N GLU A 9 -8.69 -10.26 1.59
CA GLU A 9 -9.69 -9.97 2.64
C GLU A 9 -9.02 -9.48 3.93
N SER A 10 -7.86 -10.04 4.24
CA SER A 10 -7.14 -9.87 5.51
C SER A 10 -5.65 -9.58 5.28
N GLY A 11 -5.05 -8.80 6.18
CA GLY A 11 -3.60 -8.62 6.21
C GLY A 11 -2.91 -9.81 6.87
N SER A 12 -1.58 -9.87 6.78
CA SER A 12 -0.77 -10.88 7.45
C SER A 12 -0.80 -10.68 8.96
N GLY A 13 -1.05 -11.76 9.72
CA GLY A 13 -0.87 -11.78 11.17
C GLY A 13 0.60 -11.74 11.60
N VAL A 14 1.53 -12.02 10.68
CA VAL A 14 2.98 -11.94 10.88
C VAL A 14 3.66 -11.22 9.68
N PRO A 15 3.48 -9.89 9.53
CA PRO A 15 3.88 -9.11 8.35
C PRO A 15 5.35 -9.24 7.94
N ASN A 16 6.22 -9.49 8.92
CA ASN A 16 7.66 -9.60 8.73
C ASN A 16 8.11 -10.98 8.21
N LYS A 17 7.27 -12.01 8.36
CA LYS A 17 7.58 -13.39 7.95
C LYS A 17 6.76 -13.85 6.75
N THR A 18 5.47 -13.55 6.76
CA THR A 18 4.55 -14.01 5.70
C THR A 18 4.04 -12.83 4.92
N LYS A 19 4.45 -12.75 3.65
CA LYS A 19 3.89 -11.81 2.69
C LYS A 19 2.62 -12.42 2.08
N VAL A 20 1.50 -11.74 2.22
CA VAL A 20 0.17 -12.23 1.81
C VAL A 20 -0.28 -11.68 0.46
N ALA A 21 0.37 -10.62 -0.03
CA ALA A 21 0.08 -10.03 -1.33
C ALA A 21 1.25 -9.21 -1.85
N LYS A 22 1.14 -8.83 -3.13
CA LYS A 22 2.04 -7.93 -3.84
C LYS A 22 1.26 -6.76 -4.40
N ILE A 23 1.86 -5.57 -4.37
CA ILE A 23 1.32 -4.35 -4.98
C ILE A 23 2.40 -3.69 -5.83
N THR A 24 2.05 -3.22 -7.02
CA THR A 24 2.99 -2.54 -7.91
C THR A 24 3.11 -1.06 -7.58
N LYS A 25 4.20 -0.40 -8.01
CA LYS A 25 4.33 1.06 -7.87
C LYS A 25 3.24 1.83 -8.60
N ALA A 26 2.78 1.33 -9.75
CA ALA A 26 1.67 1.92 -10.49
C ALA A 26 0.37 1.91 -9.67
N GLN A 27 0.04 0.78 -9.06
CA GLN A 27 -1.14 0.67 -8.19
C GLN A 27 -1.01 1.54 -6.93
N LEU A 28 0.20 1.62 -6.35
CA LEU A 28 0.45 2.54 -5.23
C LEU A 28 0.20 3.99 -5.61
N LYS A 29 0.61 4.40 -6.81
CA LYS A 29 0.39 5.75 -7.32
C LYS A 29 -1.10 6.05 -7.48
N GLU A 30 -1.86 5.17 -8.13
CA GLU A 30 -3.31 5.34 -8.28
C GLU A 30 -4.02 5.45 -6.93
N ILE A 31 -3.65 4.61 -5.96
CA ILE A 31 -4.22 4.67 -4.61
C ILE A 31 -3.80 5.97 -3.91
N ALA A 32 -2.55 6.41 -4.09
CA ALA A 32 -2.05 7.65 -3.51
C ALA A 32 -2.77 8.87 -4.09
N GLU A 33 -3.00 8.94 -5.40
CA GLU A 33 -3.76 9.99 -6.06
C GLU A 33 -5.22 10.02 -5.58
N THR A 34 -5.85 8.84 -5.52
CA THR A 34 -7.24 8.71 -5.05
C THR A 34 -7.38 9.12 -3.59
N LYS A 35 -6.39 8.79 -2.75
CA LYS A 35 -6.40 9.04 -1.31
C LYS A 35 -5.72 10.36 -0.92
N MET A 36 -5.13 11.08 -1.87
CA MET A 36 -4.46 12.36 -1.67
C MET A 36 -5.29 13.37 -0.87
N PRO A 37 -6.60 13.57 -1.13
CA PRO A 37 -7.40 14.50 -0.32
C PRO A 37 -7.54 14.09 1.16
N ASP A 38 -7.37 12.81 1.49
CA ASP A 38 -7.41 12.31 2.87
C ASP A 38 -6.03 12.27 3.55
N LEU A 39 -4.96 12.49 2.79
CA LEU A 39 -3.59 12.38 3.27
C LEU A 39 -3.01 13.77 3.53
N ASN A 40 -2.21 13.88 4.59
CA ASN A 40 -1.44 15.08 4.87
C ASN A 40 -0.09 15.08 4.12
N ALA A 41 -0.08 14.58 2.89
CA ALA A 41 1.12 14.47 2.08
C ALA A 41 1.33 15.73 1.24
N ALA A 42 2.56 16.25 1.18
CA ALA A 42 2.88 17.43 0.38
C ALA A 42 2.94 17.16 -1.12
N ASN A 43 3.24 15.91 -1.52
CA ASN A 43 3.34 15.47 -2.91
C ASN A 43 3.00 13.97 -3.03
N ILE A 44 2.83 13.51 -4.28
CA ILE A 44 2.45 12.12 -4.59
C ILE A 44 3.50 11.13 -4.09
N ASP A 45 4.80 11.43 -4.21
CA ASP A 45 5.86 10.57 -3.70
C ASP A 45 5.76 10.34 -2.18
N THR A 46 5.46 11.39 -1.43
CA THR A 46 5.24 11.30 0.03
C THR A 46 4.00 10.45 0.32
N ALA A 47 2.90 10.67 -0.42
CA ALA A 47 1.70 9.86 -0.29
C ALA A 47 1.97 8.38 -0.61
N MET A 48 2.69 8.08 -1.69
CA MET A 48 3.10 6.73 -2.06
C MET A 48 3.94 6.08 -0.95
N SER A 49 4.87 6.82 -0.33
CA SER A 49 5.67 6.32 0.80
C SER A 49 4.80 5.96 2.02
N MET A 50 3.81 6.80 2.36
CA MET A 50 2.86 6.53 3.44
C MET A 50 2.03 5.27 3.17
N ILE A 51 1.55 5.11 1.93
CA ILE A 51 0.78 3.92 1.54
C ILE A 51 1.66 2.68 1.48
N ALA A 52 2.91 2.80 1.01
CA ALA A 52 3.88 1.72 1.01
C ALA A 52 4.22 1.24 2.44
N GLY A 53 4.36 2.17 3.40
CA GLY A 53 4.52 1.83 4.82
C GLY A 53 3.33 1.04 5.36
N THR A 54 2.11 1.46 5.01
CA THR A 54 0.89 0.75 5.37
C THR A 54 0.84 -0.64 4.74
N ALA A 55 1.16 -0.77 3.46
CA ALA A 55 1.24 -2.05 2.75
C ALA A 55 2.23 -3.01 3.43
N ARG A 56 3.43 -2.53 3.77
CA ARG A 56 4.45 -3.32 4.48
C ARG A 56 3.96 -3.81 5.84
N SER A 57 3.32 -2.95 6.63
CA SER A 57 2.76 -3.32 7.93
C SER A 57 1.61 -4.33 7.84
N MET A 58 0.96 -4.42 6.69
CA MET A 58 -0.07 -5.44 6.41
C MET A 58 0.51 -6.76 5.85
N GLY A 59 1.83 -6.84 5.67
CA GLY A 59 2.47 -7.99 5.01
C GLY A 59 2.27 -8.00 3.50
N VAL A 60 2.05 -6.85 2.88
CA VAL A 60 2.03 -6.68 1.43
C VAL A 60 3.41 -6.23 0.97
N GLU A 61 3.96 -6.91 -0.03
CA GLU A 61 5.23 -6.57 -0.63
C GLU A 61 5.03 -5.57 -1.78
N VAL A 62 5.85 -4.53 -1.80
CA VAL A 62 5.86 -3.56 -2.90
C VAL A 62 6.86 -4.04 -3.93
N VAL A 63 6.36 -4.34 -5.13
CA VAL A 63 7.16 -4.73 -6.30
C VAL A 63 7.14 -3.59 -7.31
N ASP A 64 8.21 -3.45 -8.09
CA ASP A 64 8.28 -2.46 -9.17
C ASP A 64 7.22 -2.75 -10.24
#